data_AF-T1EVD8-F1
#
_entry.id   AF-T1EVD8-F1
#
_cell.length_a   1.000
_cell.length_b   1.000
_cell.length_c   1.000
_cell.angle_alpha   90.00
_cell.angle_beta   90.00
_cell.angle_gamma   90.00
#
_symmetry.space_group_name_H-M   'P 1'
#
loop_
_entity.id
_entity.type
_entity.pdbx_description
1 polymer ?
#
loop_
_entity_poly.entity_id
_entity_poly.type
_entity_poly.pdbx_seq_one_letter_code
_entity_poly.pdbx_strand_id
1 'polypeptide(L)'
;MGRLLSKFSVIKICRYAISKICISIDKVLNISNVSFKIYFTSIQIFIVLNVLYLIIYKQNSFDSLDFYNKLLDSDDRKYISFGPCAFDGRRTGNLLFTLAGLWFVAEKTNRTPVLPMDLTDDWIEFKKYFKELSVLRFPNKVLYDPGRSVSVEERYGPFGYDPLFENLHDNSTIKNTQILLLCGYFQNYKYVENVEYHLRDKYSFKEKYKWKVKQFFRNHKMEIRRKFGKKTIKTVGLHVRRGDFLISYNREQGLTVVDEHYINSTVRYFYNLMNKKGKVFIIYFVVSEDLDWVSSTIRVLNLGKLHNVVFIPSVNHEGLFDMCLVSMCDGVIMSTGTFSWWAAWLANTTTLYYKNYPKKDSPIALGFEIETYYKPEWIGFS
;
A
#
# COMPACT_ATOMS: atom_id res chain seq x y z
N MET A 1 -5.74 44.34 20.52
CA MET A 1 -5.01 43.85 21.71
C MET A 1 -5.37 42.38 21.98
N GLY A 2 -5.04 41.46 21.06
CA GLY A 2 -5.56 40.08 21.09
C GLY A 2 -4.75 39.03 20.33
N ARG A 3 -3.43 39.24 20.14
CA ARG A 3 -2.55 38.29 19.43
C ARG A 3 -1.26 37.92 20.19
N LEU A 4 -1.13 38.29 21.46
CA LEU A 4 0.06 37.95 22.27
C LEU A 4 -0.16 36.82 23.29
N LEU A 5 -1.40 36.43 23.61
CA LEU A 5 -1.64 35.47 24.71
C LEU A 5 -1.43 33.99 24.33
N SER A 6 -1.47 33.61 23.03
CA SER A 6 -1.24 32.21 22.60
C SER A 6 0.25 31.84 22.41
N LYS A 7 1.15 32.82 22.26
CA LYS A 7 2.60 32.56 22.20
C LYS A 7 3.20 32.29 23.59
N PHE A 8 2.64 32.90 24.64
CA PHE A 8 3.15 32.73 26.00
C PHE A 8 2.86 31.36 26.61
N SER A 9 1.75 30.72 26.24
CA SER A 9 1.41 29.36 26.68
C SER A 9 2.30 28.31 26.03
N VAL A 10 2.54 28.40 24.71
CA VAL A 10 3.45 27.52 23.98
C VAL A 10 4.89 27.68 24.45
N ILE A 11 5.36 28.90 24.71
CA ILE A 11 6.71 29.16 25.26
C ILE A 11 6.85 28.61 26.69
N LYS A 12 5.81 28.66 27.53
CA LYS A 12 5.84 28.06 28.88
C LYS A 12 5.89 26.53 28.83
N ILE A 13 5.12 25.90 27.93
CA ILE A 13 5.14 24.44 27.72
C ILE A 13 6.49 24.00 27.17
N CYS A 14 7.04 24.72 26.18
CA CYS A 14 8.38 24.48 25.67
C CYS A 14 9.45 24.67 26.76
N ARG A 15 9.37 25.71 27.60
CA ARG A 15 10.32 25.92 28.71
C ARG A 15 10.25 24.82 29.77
N TYR A 16 9.06 24.34 30.11
CA TYR A 16 8.88 23.25 31.08
C TYR A 16 9.39 21.91 30.53
N ALA A 17 9.08 21.61 29.27
CA ALA A 17 9.57 20.41 28.58
C ALA A 17 11.10 20.47 28.41
N ILE A 18 11.65 21.59 27.95
CA ILE A 18 13.10 21.79 27.81
C ILE A 18 13.81 21.73 29.17
N SER A 19 13.26 22.32 30.25
CA SER A 19 13.89 22.26 31.57
C SER A 19 13.92 20.85 32.15
N LYS A 20 12.86 20.06 31.94
CA LYS A 20 12.81 18.65 32.36
C LYS A 20 13.74 17.77 31.51
N ILE A 21 13.84 18.07 30.20
CA ILE A 21 14.73 17.37 29.26
C ILE A 21 16.21 17.66 29.55
N CYS A 22 16.59 18.93 29.81
CA CYS A 22 17.97 19.29 30.17
C CYS A 22 18.42 18.61 31.47
N ILE A 23 17.56 18.61 32.51
CA ILE A 23 17.87 17.95 33.79
C ILE A 23 18.07 16.42 33.62
N SER A 24 17.34 15.80 32.70
CA SER A 24 17.44 14.36 32.45
C SER A 24 18.62 13.99 31.54
N ILE A 25 19.01 14.87 30.61
CA ILE A 25 20.18 14.69 29.74
C ILE A 25 21.48 14.90 30.54
N ASP A 26 21.54 15.89 31.43
CA ASP A 26 22.70 16.14 32.29
C ASP A 26 23.00 14.96 33.22
N LYS A 27 21.96 14.27 33.72
CA LYS A 27 22.10 13.06 34.53
C LYS A 27 22.57 11.83 33.76
N VAL A 28 22.34 11.76 32.45
CA VAL A 28 22.62 10.57 31.62
C VAL A 28 23.96 10.69 30.87
N LEU A 29 24.39 11.90 30.51
CA LEU A 29 25.57 12.07 29.64
C LEU A 29 26.81 12.66 30.31
N ASN A 30 26.72 13.23 31.52
CA ASN A 30 27.88 13.83 32.22
C ASN A 30 28.68 14.81 31.33
N ILE A 31 27.98 15.56 30.47
CA ILE A 31 28.57 16.54 29.57
C ILE A 31 28.43 17.91 30.23
N SER A 32 29.54 18.45 30.71
CA SER A 32 29.63 19.81 31.21
C SER A 32 29.45 20.84 30.08
N ASN A 33 28.49 21.74 30.29
CA ASN A 33 28.36 23.09 29.71
C ASN A 33 28.79 23.29 28.25
N VAL A 34 27.86 23.12 27.31
CA VAL A 34 27.87 23.84 26.03
C VAL A 34 26.46 24.30 25.67
N SER A 35 26.25 25.61 25.63
CA SER A 35 24.97 26.24 25.26
C SER A 35 24.75 26.21 23.75
N PHE A 36 23.95 25.26 23.24
CA PHE A 36 23.47 25.27 21.85
C PHE A 36 22.12 25.99 21.75
N LYS A 37 22.11 27.18 21.13
CA LYS A 37 20.87 27.82 20.65
C LYS A 37 20.60 27.34 19.23
N ILE A 38 19.68 26.39 19.07
CA ILE A 38 19.19 25.96 17.76
C ILE A 38 17.78 26.52 17.57
N TYR A 39 17.58 27.31 16.52
CA TYR A 39 16.27 27.77 16.10
C TYR A 39 15.66 26.73 15.16
N PHE A 40 14.60 26.07 15.61
CA PHE A 40 13.88 25.07 14.82
C PHE A 40 12.53 25.63 14.36
N THR A 41 12.13 25.29 13.13
CA THR A 41 10.75 25.47 12.66
C THR A 41 9.81 24.47 13.36
N SER A 42 8.49 24.71 13.36
CA SER A 42 7.50 23.85 14.04
C SER A 42 7.58 22.37 13.64
N ILE A 43 7.89 22.10 12.37
CA ILE A 43 8.09 20.74 11.83
C ILE A 43 9.39 20.11 12.34
N GLN A 44 10.47 20.89 12.45
CA GLN A 44 11.75 20.39 12.94
C GLN A 44 11.72 20.13 14.46
N ILE A 45 11.02 20.96 15.23
CA ILE A 45 10.76 20.70 16.66
C ILE A 45 10.02 19.38 16.83
N PHE A 46 9.02 19.14 15.99
CA PHE A 46 8.22 17.93 16.04
C PHE A 46 9.01 16.66 15.69
N ILE A 47 9.92 16.73 14.71
CA ILE A 47 10.84 15.63 14.37
C ILE A 47 11.82 15.37 15.51
N VAL A 48 12.42 16.42 16.08
CA VAL A 48 13.35 16.32 17.22
C VAL A 48 12.65 15.73 18.44
N LEU A 49 11.40 16.12 18.71
CA LEU A 49 10.57 15.56 19.77
C LEU A 49 10.25 14.08 19.53
N ASN A 50 10.02 13.65 18.29
CA ASN A 50 9.78 12.24 17.97
C ASN A 50 11.04 11.38 18.11
N VAL A 51 12.22 11.93 17.76
CA VAL A 51 13.51 11.24 17.96
C VAL A 51 13.83 11.13 19.46
N LEU A 52 13.61 12.19 20.24
CA LEU A 52 13.72 12.16 21.70
C LEU A 52 12.69 11.23 22.34
N TYR A 53 11.47 11.18 21.82
CA TYR A 53 10.41 10.27 22.25
C TYR A 53 10.81 8.81 22.07
N LEU A 54 11.42 8.44 20.95
CA LEU A 54 11.95 7.08 20.73
C LEU A 54 13.08 6.71 21.70
N ILE A 55 13.90 7.68 22.10
CA ILE A 55 14.96 7.50 23.09
C ILE A 55 14.36 7.32 24.50
N ILE A 56 13.31 8.08 24.84
CA ILE A 56 12.62 8.02 26.15
C ILE A 56 11.70 6.80 26.26
N TYR A 57 11.12 6.33 25.16
CA TYR A 57 10.21 5.16 25.09
C TYR A 57 10.86 3.87 25.61
N LYS A 58 12.20 3.80 25.58
CA LYS A 58 12.94 2.67 26.15
C LYS A 58 12.94 2.63 27.69
N GLN A 59 12.43 3.67 28.37
CA GLN A 59 12.60 3.80 29.82
C GLN A 59 11.33 4.04 30.67
N ASN A 60 10.22 4.60 30.19
CA ASN A 60 9.03 4.82 31.06
C ASN A 60 7.71 4.90 30.28
N SER A 61 6.71 4.06 30.64
CA SER A 61 5.41 3.96 29.97
C SER A 61 4.36 5.00 30.41
N PHE A 62 4.57 5.70 31.54
CA PHE A 62 3.53 6.53 32.18
C PHE A 62 3.43 7.98 31.67
N ASP A 63 4.49 8.55 31.08
CA ASP A 63 4.51 9.95 30.60
C ASP A 63 4.01 10.14 29.15
N SER A 64 3.79 9.05 28.41
CA SER A 64 3.42 9.12 26.99
C SER A 64 1.94 9.48 26.77
N LEU A 65 1.02 8.91 27.56
CA LEU A 65 -0.42 9.06 27.34
C LEU A 65 -0.92 10.48 27.63
N ASP A 66 -0.41 11.09 28.70
CA ASP A 66 -0.73 12.47 29.10
C ASP A 66 -0.28 13.48 28.03
N PHE A 67 0.86 13.24 27.37
CA PHE A 67 1.29 14.06 26.22
C PHE A 67 0.31 14.00 25.06
N TYR A 68 -0.14 12.81 24.65
CA TYR A 68 -1.08 12.69 23.52
C TYR A 68 -2.46 13.24 23.87
N ASN A 69 -2.93 13.05 25.09
CA ASN A 69 -4.19 13.67 25.55
C ASN A 69 -4.08 15.20 25.53
N LYS A 70 -2.99 15.77 26.06
CA LYS A 70 -2.75 17.22 25.99
C LYS A 70 -2.59 17.73 24.56
N LEU A 71 -1.93 16.95 23.70
CA LEU A 71 -1.83 17.26 22.28
C LEU A 71 -3.24 17.36 21.71
N LEU A 72 -4.06 16.32 21.84
CA LEU A 72 -5.43 16.31 21.35
C LEU A 72 -6.31 17.42 21.97
N ASP A 73 -6.18 17.71 23.26
CA ASP A 73 -6.98 18.74 23.92
C ASP A 73 -6.61 20.16 23.51
N SER A 74 -5.37 20.38 23.05
CA SER A 74 -4.86 21.69 22.64
C SER A 74 -4.79 21.89 21.13
N ASP A 75 -5.19 20.88 20.36
CA ASP A 75 -4.99 20.80 18.92
C ASP A 75 -6.33 20.73 18.20
N ASP A 76 -6.64 21.78 17.45
CA ASP A 76 -7.84 21.85 16.62
C ASP A 76 -7.78 20.86 15.43
N ARG A 77 -6.63 20.21 15.19
CA ARG A 77 -6.50 19.17 14.16
C ARG A 77 -7.37 17.96 14.49
N LYS A 78 -7.94 17.42 13.43
CA LYS A 78 -8.71 16.19 13.43
C LYS A 78 -7.91 15.08 12.78
N TYR A 79 -8.13 13.87 13.27
CA TYR A 79 -7.32 12.71 12.92
C TYR A 79 -8.20 11.60 12.35
N ILE A 80 -7.58 10.74 11.56
CA ILE A 80 -8.18 9.50 11.09
C ILE A 80 -7.16 8.37 11.23
N SER A 81 -7.64 7.21 11.69
CA SER A 81 -6.85 6.01 11.82
C SER A 81 -7.66 4.79 11.38
N PHE A 82 -7.04 3.62 11.47
CA PHE A 82 -7.74 2.36 11.27
C PHE A 82 -8.50 1.95 12.52
N GLY A 83 -9.72 1.44 12.34
CA GLY A 83 -10.42 0.72 13.40
C GLY A 83 -9.80 -0.67 13.63
N PRO A 84 -10.10 -1.32 14.77
CA PRO A 84 -9.61 -2.67 15.08
C PRO A 84 -9.91 -3.72 14.00
N CYS A 85 -11.05 -3.57 13.32
CA CYS A 85 -11.50 -4.34 12.16
C CYS A 85 -10.46 -4.47 11.02
N ALA A 86 -9.52 -3.53 10.91
CA ALA A 86 -8.50 -3.51 9.86
C ALA A 86 -7.33 -4.46 10.14
N PHE A 87 -7.23 -4.99 11.36
CA PHE A 87 -6.15 -5.86 11.83
C PHE A 87 -6.59 -7.33 11.93
N ASP A 88 -7.29 -7.80 10.92
CA ASP A 88 -7.84 -9.16 10.78
C ASP A 88 -6.87 -10.16 10.12
N GLY A 89 -5.57 -9.82 10.05
CA GLY A 89 -4.56 -10.63 9.36
C GLY A 89 -4.61 -10.53 7.83
N ARG A 90 -5.24 -9.47 7.30
CA ARG A 90 -5.26 -9.21 5.85
C ARG A 90 -3.86 -9.08 5.26
N ARG A 91 -3.65 -9.76 4.13
CA ARG A 91 -2.37 -9.75 3.39
C ARG A 91 -2.11 -8.42 2.67
N THR A 92 -0.86 -8.23 2.23
CA THR A 92 -0.31 -7.01 1.61
C THR A 92 -1.22 -6.26 0.63
N GLY A 93 -1.84 -6.94 -0.33
CA GLY A 93 -2.70 -6.28 -1.33
C GLY A 93 -3.96 -5.64 -0.71
N ASN A 94 -4.56 -6.30 0.28
CA ASN A 94 -5.71 -5.79 1.01
C ASN A 94 -5.29 -4.62 1.92
N LEU A 95 -4.11 -4.71 2.54
CA LEU A 95 -3.55 -3.63 3.34
C LEU A 95 -3.31 -2.36 2.52
N LEU A 96 -2.81 -2.49 1.29
CA LEU A 96 -2.61 -1.37 0.36
C LEU A 96 -3.93 -0.68 0.02
N PHE A 97 -5.01 -1.42 -0.22
CA PHE A 97 -6.34 -0.83 -0.41
C PHE A 97 -6.88 -0.16 0.85
N THR A 98 -6.71 -0.79 2.00
CA THR A 98 -7.15 -0.20 3.28
C THR A 98 -6.42 1.12 3.52
N LEU A 99 -5.13 1.19 3.21
CA LEU A 99 -4.35 2.43 3.26
C LEU A 99 -4.81 3.46 2.23
N ALA A 100 -5.19 3.05 1.02
CA ALA A 100 -5.75 3.96 0.02
C ALA A 100 -7.05 4.59 0.54
N GLY A 101 -7.93 3.78 1.13
CA GLY A 101 -9.13 4.26 1.84
C GLY A 101 -8.81 5.25 2.95
N LEU A 102 -7.78 5.00 3.76
CA LEU A 102 -7.32 5.93 4.81
C LEU A 102 -6.95 7.30 4.22
N TRP A 103 -6.14 7.31 3.15
CA TRP A 103 -5.74 8.56 2.49
C TRP A 103 -6.93 9.26 1.84
N PHE A 104 -7.81 8.51 1.18
CA PHE A 104 -9.02 9.04 0.56
C PHE A 104 -9.90 9.76 1.58
N VAL A 105 -10.25 9.08 2.68
CA VAL A 105 -11.12 9.66 3.71
C VAL A 105 -10.41 10.79 4.46
N ALA A 106 -9.10 10.67 4.69
CA ALA A 106 -8.30 11.76 5.26
C ALA A 106 -8.43 13.05 4.45
N GLU A 107 -8.30 12.95 3.12
CA GLU A 107 -8.43 14.10 2.22
C GLU A 107 -9.87 14.66 2.23
N LYS A 108 -10.88 13.80 2.07
CA LYS A 108 -12.30 14.20 2.02
C LYS A 108 -12.84 14.78 3.33
N THR A 109 -12.17 14.52 4.45
CA THR A 109 -12.57 15.03 5.77
C THR A 109 -11.61 16.05 6.36
N ASN A 110 -10.56 16.43 5.61
CA ASN A 110 -9.47 17.31 6.06
C ASN A 110 -8.85 16.85 7.41
N ARG A 111 -8.54 15.55 7.49
CA ARG A 111 -7.96 14.91 8.67
C ARG A 111 -6.53 14.48 8.43
N THR A 112 -5.72 14.55 9.48
CA THR A 112 -4.37 14.00 9.45
C THR A 112 -4.42 12.49 9.66
N PRO A 113 -3.91 11.66 8.74
CA PRO A 113 -3.84 10.23 8.95
C PRO A 113 -2.79 9.91 10.03
N VAL A 114 -3.17 9.00 10.93
CA VAL A 114 -2.32 8.45 11.99
C VAL A 114 -2.55 6.95 12.06
N LEU A 115 -1.56 6.22 12.57
CA LEU A 115 -1.63 4.77 12.73
C LEU A 115 -1.55 4.40 14.20
N PRO A 116 -2.10 3.25 14.61
CA PRO A 116 -1.84 2.73 15.95
C PRO A 116 -0.35 2.43 16.14
N MET A 117 0.09 2.46 17.40
CA MET A 117 1.44 2.03 17.76
C MET A 117 1.60 0.52 17.59
N ASP A 118 0.57 -0.22 18.00
CA ASP A 118 0.53 -1.67 17.95
C ASP A 118 0.02 -2.13 16.57
N LEU A 119 0.90 -2.05 15.57
CA LEU A 119 0.64 -2.58 14.23
C LEU A 119 1.20 -4.00 14.10
N THR A 120 0.52 -4.82 13.29
CA THR A 120 0.85 -6.23 13.03
C THR A 120 2.11 -6.41 12.18
N ASP A 121 2.60 -7.65 12.06
CA ASP A 121 3.78 -8.01 11.27
C ASP A 121 3.65 -7.65 9.78
N ASP A 122 2.45 -7.72 9.20
CA ASP A 122 2.19 -7.30 7.82
C ASP A 122 2.56 -5.83 7.57
N TRP A 123 2.37 -4.98 8.59
CA TRP A 123 2.79 -3.59 8.53
C TRP A 123 4.32 -3.45 8.53
N ILE A 124 5.01 -4.34 9.25
CA ILE A 124 6.46 -4.40 9.28
C ILE A 124 7.00 -4.78 7.90
N GLU A 125 6.37 -5.75 7.23
CA GLU A 125 6.70 -6.09 5.84
C GLU A 125 6.47 -4.93 4.88
N PHE A 126 5.33 -4.24 5.00
CA PHE A 126 5.07 -3.03 4.22
C PHE A 126 6.20 -1.99 4.41
N LYS A 127 6.56 -1.68 5.67
CA LYS A 127 7.67 -0.77 5.99
C LYS A 127 9.02 -1.28 5.50
N LYS A 128 9.24 -2.60 5.44
CA LYS A 128 10.48 -3.20 4.93
C LYS A 128 10.69 -2.81 3.47
N TYR A 129 9.64 -2.81 2.65
CA TYR A 129 9.72 -2.68 1.18
C TYR A 129 9.42 -1.29 0.61
N PHE A 130 8.41 -0.59 1.13
CA PHE A 130 8.00 0.72 0.62
C PHE A 130 8.75 1.85 1.31
N LYS A 131 8.84 3.01 0.66
CA LYS A 131 9.35 4.25 1.28
C LYS A 131 8.54 4.50 2.56
N GLU A 132 9.21 5.06 3.57
CA GLU A 132 8.57 5.29 4.86
C GLU A 132 7.37 6.22 4.67
N LEU A 133 6.18 5.67 4.93
CA LEU A 133 4.99 6.46 5.19
C LEU A 133 5.31 7.34 6.39
N SER A 134 5.52 8.64 6.16
CA SER A 134 5.69 9.66 7.21
C SER A 134 4.36 9.90 7.96
N VAL A 135 3.75 8.81 8.44
CA VAL A 135 2.47 8.79 9.11
C VAL A 135 2.73 8.59 10.59
N LEU A 136 2.16 9.49 11.38
CA LEU A 136 2.38 9.50 12.82
C LEU A 136 1.72 8.31 13.49
N ARG A 137 2.27 7.90 14.63
CA ARG A 137 1.73 6.81 15.42
C ARG A 137 1.22 7.30 16.74
N PHE A 138 0.00 6.92 17.10
CA PHE A 138 -0.65 7.28 18.35
C PHE A 138 -0.87 6.02 19.20
N PRO A 139 -0.80 6.12 20.55
CA PRO A 139 -1.11 4.98 21.40
C PRO A 139 -2.53 4.49 21.16
N ASN A 140 -2.73 3.17 21.09
CA ASN A 140 -4.03 2.58 20.80
C ASN A 140 -5.12 3.03 21.80
N LYS A 141 -4.77 3.22 23.07
CA LYS A 141 -5.67 3.76 24.11
C LYS A 141 -6.21 5.16 23.81
N VAL A 142 -5.46 5.98 23.07
CA VAL A 142 -5.87 7.32 22.64
C VAL A 142 -6.77 7.22 21.41
N LEU A 143 -6.36 6.41 20.43
CA LEU A 143 -7.09 6.27 19.18
C LEU A 143 -8.47 5.67 19.37
N TYR A 144 -8.60 4.70 20.29
CA TYR A 144 -9.83 3.95 20.52
C TYR A 144 -10.60 4.43 21.75
N ASP A 145 -10.33 5.64 22.23
CA ASP A 145 -11.13 6.28 23.27
C ASP A 145 -12.53 6.59 22.72
N PRO A 146 -13.61 5.98 23.26
CA PRO A 146 -14.97 6.20 22.76
C PRO A 146 -15.47 7.64 23.00
N GLY A 147 -14.83 8.40 23.88
CA GLY A 147 -15.13 9.82 24.08
C GLY A 147 -14.57 10.73 22.99
N ARG A 148 -13.64 10.23 22.16
CA ARG A 148 -12.93 11.02 21.13
C ARG A 148 -13.08 10.46 19.72
N SER A 149 -13.42 9.18 19.61
CA SER A 149 -13.38 8.43 18.36
C SER A 149 -14.74 7.89 17.92
N VAL A 150 -14.95 7.82 16.60
CA VAL A 150 -16.12 7.20 15.98
C VAL A 150 -15.66 6.30 14.84
N SER A 151 -16.19 5.07 14.79
CA SER A 151 -15.97 4.15 13.68
C SER A 151 -16.85 4.50 12.48
N VAL A 152 -16.25 4.43 11.29
CA VAL A 152 -16.94 4.55 10.01
C VAL A 152 -16.62 3.33 9.17
N GLU A 153 -17.66 2.64 8.71
CA GLU A 153 -17.55 1.32 8.08
C GLU A 153 -18.00 1.35 6.62
N GLU A 154 -17.29 0.60 5.78
CA GLU A 154 -17.67 0.35 4.38
C GLU A 154 -18.98 -0.44 4.30
N ARG A 155 -20.01 0.13 3.67
CA ARG A 155 -21.38 -0.39 3.73
C ARG A 155 -21.73 -1.43 2.66
N TYR A 156 -21.06 -1.38 1.52
CA TYR A 156 -21.36 -2.21 0.34
C TYR A 156 -20.40 -3.38 0.15
N GLY A 157 -19.69 -3.75 1.22
CA GLY A 157 -18.68 -4.80 1.19
C GLY A 157 -17.36 -4.34 0.57
N PRO A 158 -16.37 -5.25 0.49
CA PRO A 158 -14.97 -4.88 0.26
C PRO A 158 -14.66 -4.31 -1.13
N PHE A 159 -15.56 -4.49 -2.10
CA PHE A 159 -15.35 -4.11 -3.50
C PHE A 159 -16.20 -2.93 -3.97
N GLY A 160 -17.23 -2.59 -3.20
CA GLY A 160 -18.19 -1.54 -3.57
C GLY A 160 -17.61 -0.16 -3.35
N TYR A 161 -17.82 0.72 -4.31
CA TYR A 161 -17.61 2.14 -4.05
C TYR A 161 -18.77 2.68 -3.22
N ASP A 162 -18.47 3.32 -2.09
CA ASP A 162 -19.46 3.94 -1.23
C ASP A 162 -19.32 5.48 -1.30
N PRO A 163 -20.21 6.18 -2.03
CA PRO A 163 -20.18 7.63 -2.17
C PRO A 163 -20.31 8.39 -0.85
N LEU A 164 -20.74 7.74 0.24
CA LEU A 164 -20.77 8.36 1.57
C LEU A 164 -19.39 8.87 1.98
N PHE A 165 -18.32 8.15 1.63
CA PHE A 165 -16.96 8.55 1.99
C PHE A 165 -16.50 9.85 1.31
N GLU A 166 -17.18 10.32 0.26
CA GLU A 166 -16.92 11.64 -0.32
C GLU A 166 -17.39 12.79 0.57
N ASN A 167 -18.52 12.59 1.25
CA ASN A 167 -19.26 13.63 1.96
C ASN A 167 -19.47 13.30 3.44
N LEU A 168 -18.63 12.45 4.03
CA LEU A 168 -18.71 12.03 5.43
C LEU A 168 -18.79 13.22 6.40
N HIS A 169 -18.17 14.35 6.04
CA HIS A 169 -18.12 15.56 6.85
C HIS A 169 -19.45 16.33 6.90
N ASP A 170 -20.46 15.97 6.09
CA ASP A 170 -21.80 16.57 6.16
C ASP A 170 -22.56 16.10 7.40
N ASN A 171 -22.23 14.92 7.91
CA ASN A 171 -22.75 14.44 9.17
C ASN A 171 -22.12 15.24 10.33
N SER A 172 -22.94 15.92 11.13
CA SER A 172 -22.47 16.77 12.24
C SER A 172 -21.67 16.02 13.30
N THR A 173 -22.02 14.76 13.57
CA THR A 173 -21.26 13.91 14.49
C THR A 173 -19.86 13.69 13.93
N ILE A 174 -19.76 13.17 12.70
CA ILE A 174 -18.47 12.92 12.03
C ILE A 174 -17.65 14.19 11.88
N LYS A 175 -18.29 15.32 11.57
CA LYS A 175 -17.64 16.63 11.48
C LYS A 175 -17.01 17.00 12.81
N ASN A 176 -17.67 16.78 13.94
CA ASN A 176 -17.21 17.22 15.25
C ASN A 176 -16.30 16.21 15.97
N THR A 177 -16.34 14.94 15.59
CA THR A 177 -15.48 13.90 16.17
C THR A 177 -14.00 14.21 15.96
N GLN A 178 -13.18 14.01 16.99
CA GLN A 178 -11.75 14.28 16.89
C GLN A 178 -11.01 13.22 16.08
N ILE A 179 -11.37 11.95 16.24
CA ILE A 179 -10.70 10.81 15.60
C ILE A 179 -11.74 9.96 14.84
N LEU A 180 -11.53 9.72 13.54
CA LEU A 180 -12.29 8.70 12.81
C LEU A 180 -11.52 7.39 12.78
N LEU A 181 -12.23 6.28 12.98
CA LEU A 181 -11.70 4.93 12.88
C LEU A 181 -12.28 4.26 11.65
N LEU A 182 -11.45 4.12 10.62
CA LEU A 182 -11.87 3.59 9.34
C LEU A 182 -11.90 2.06 9.36
N CYS A 183 -13.04 1.49 8.98
CA CYS A 183 -13.28 0.06 8.87
C CYS A 183 -13.75 -0.31 7.47
N GLY A 184 -13.14 -1.34 6.89
CA GLY A 184 -13.44 -1.79 5.53
C GLY A 184 -12.18 -2.23 4.80
N TYR A 185 -12.33 -2.63 3.55
CA TYR A 185 -11.21 -3.03 2.70
C TYR A 185 -10.93 -2.01 1.58
N PHE A 186 -11.93 -1.26 1.12
CA PHE A 186 -11.77 -0.19 0.12
C PHE A 186 -11.15 -0.68 -1.20
N GLN A 187 -11.50 -1.89 -1.64
CA GLN A 187 -10.94 -2.51 -2.86
C GLN A 187 -11.69 -2.04 -4.11
N ASN A 188 -11.65 -0.74 -4.38
CA ASN A 188 -12.27 -0.15 -5.55
C ASN A 188 -11.37 0.97 -6.10
N TYR A 189 -11.25 1.09 -7.43
CA TYR A 189 -10.37 2.09 -8.04
C TYR A 189 -10.79 3.52 -7.68
N LYS A 190 -12.07 3.78 -7.40
CA LYS A 190 -12.55 5.11 -7.01
C LYS A 190 -11.90 5.66 -5.73
N TYR A 191 -11.55 4.78 -4.78
CA TYR A 191 -10.80 5.18 -3.59
C TYR A 191 -9.32 5.46 -3.88
N VAL A 192 -8.80 5.04 -5.03
CA VAL A 192 -7.40 5.22 -5.45
C VAL A 192 -7.27 6.40 -6.41
N GLU A 193 -8.21 6.59 -7.33
CA GLU A 193 -8.22 7.62 -8.38
C GLU A 193 -7.98 9.03 -7.82
N ASN A 194 -8.77 9.42 -6.82
CA ASN A 194 -8.71 10.77 -6.26
C ASN A 194 -7.42 11.07 -5.49
N VAL A 195 -6.77 10.04 -4.93
CA VAL A 195 -5.55 10.18 -4.13
C VAL A 195 -4.31 9.65 -4.84
N GLU A 196 -4.40 9.37 -6.14
CA GLU A 196 -3.36 8.67 -6.90
C GLU A 196 -2.00 9.38 -6.79
N TYR A 197 -1.97 10.71 -6.87
CA TYR A 197 -0.73 11.48 -6.72
C TYR A 197 -0.03 11.19 -5.37
N HIS A 198 -0.79 11.22 -4.27
CA HIS A 198 -0.27 10.92 -2.94
C HIS A 198 0.18 9.46 -2.83
N LEU A 199 -0.64 8.53 -3.33
CA LEU A 199 -0.32 7.10 -3.28
C LEU A 199 0.92 6.75 -4.10
N ARG A 200 1.18 7.42 -5.24
CA ARG A 200 2.39 7.18 -6.06
C ARG A 200 3.68 7.56 -5.33
N ASP A 201 3.66 8.66 -4.59
CA ASP A 201 4.78 9.04 -3.72
C ASP A 201 4.98 8.02 -2.60
N LYS A 202 3.89 7.68 -1.90
CA LYS A 202 3.93 6.83 -0.70
C LYS A 202 4.19 5.36 -0.97
N TYR A 203 3.62 4.79 -2.04
CA TYR A 203 3.73 3.37 -2.39
C TYR A 203 4.90 3.09 -3.33
N SER A 204 5.92 3.95 -3.31
CA SER A 204 7.16 3.71 -4.01
C SER A 204 8.02 2.69 -3.28
N PHE A 205 8.45 1.62 -3.96
CA PHE A 205 9.46 0.71 -3.43
C PHE A 205 10.76 1.45 -3.06
N LYS A 206 11.43 1.02 -1.99
CA LYS A 206 12.77 1.50 -1.64
C LYS A 206 13.77 1.14 -2.74
N GLU A 207 14.71 2.03 -3.01
CA GLU A 207 15.69 1.87 -4.10
C GLU A 207 16.49 0.56 -4.02
N LYS A 208 16.75 0.05 -2.80
CA LYS A 208 17.43 -1.24 -2.63
C LYS A 208 16.68 -2.41 -3.28
N TYR A 209 15.34 -2.43 -3.29
CA TYR A 209 14.56 -3.49 -3.92
C TYR A 209 14.45 -3.30 -5.42
N LYS A 210 14.23 -2.04 -5.86
CA LYS A 210 14.30 -1.71 -7.29
C LYS A 210 15.64 -2.10 -7.89
N TRP A 211 16.75 -1.91 -7.15
CA TRP A 211 18.08 -2.34 -7.59
C TRP A 211 18.17 -3.86 -7.73
N LYS A 212 17.67 -4.64 -6.76
CA LYS A 212 17.63 -6.11 -6.85
C LYS A 212 16.86 -6.57 -8.11
N VAL A 213 15.70 -5.98 -8.37
CA VAL A 213 14.90 -6.28 -9.57
C VAL A 213 15.64 -5.84 -10.84
N LYS A 214 16.30 -4.68 -10.87
CA LYS A 214 17.15 -4.25 -12.00
C LYS A 214 18.27 -5.24 -12.29
N GLN A 215 18.91 -5.81 -11.26
CA GLN A 215 19.91 -6.86 -11.44
C GLN A 215 19.29 -8.13 -12.02
N PHE A 216 18.15 -8.56 -11.49
CA PHE A 216 17.39 -9.69 -12.03
C PHE A 216 17.07 -9.51 -13.52
N PHE A 217 16.59 -8.32 -13.91
CA PHE A 217 16.32 -7.99 -15.32
C PHE A 217 17.60 -8.02 -16.16
N ARG A 218 18.68 -7.41 -15.66
CA ARG A 218 19.95 -7.32 -16.37
C ARG A 218 20.51 -8.71 -16.67
N ASN A 219 20.50 -9.61 -15.70
CA ASN A 219 21.01 -10.97 -15.84
C ASN A 219 20.26 -11.73 -16.95
N HIS A 220 18.93 -11.78 -16.87
CA HIS A 220 18.13 -12.47 -17.90
C HIS A 220 18.22 -11.78 -19.27
N LYS A 221 18.26 -10.45 -19.34
CA LYS A 221 18.46 -9.72 -20.61
C LYS A 221 19.83 -10.02 -21.24
N MET A 222 20.88 -10.20 -20.43
CA MET A 222 22.21 -10.59 -20.93
C MET A 222 22.20 -12.02 -21.47
N GLU A 223 21.55 -12.96 -20.79
CA GLU A 223 21.42 -14.35 -21.26
C GLU A 223 20.70 -14.43 -22.60
N ILE A 224 19.59 -13.70 -22.74
CA ILE A 224 18.86 -13.61 -24.01
C ILE A 224 19.74 -13.02 -25.12
N ARG A 225 20.51 -11.96 -24.84
CA ARG A 225 21.41 -11.37 -25.83
C ARG A 225 22.55 -12.31 -26.22
N ARG A 226 23.06 -13.10 -25.28
CA ARG A 226 24.09 -14.11 -25.56
C ARG A 226 23.55 -15.22 -26.46
N LYS A 227 22.32 -15.69 -26.22
CA LYS A 227 21.72 -16.81 -26.97
C LYS A 227 21.11 -16.41 -28.31
N PHE A 228 20.55 -15.19 -28.41
CA PHE A 228 19.73 -14.77 -29.55
C PHE A 228 20.23 -13.48 -30.23
N GLY A 229 21.41 -12.97 -29.85
CA GLY A 229 22.01 -11.76 -30.42
C GLY A 229 21.47 -10.45 -29.82
N LYS A 230 21.97 -9.32 -30.32
CA LYS A 230 21.55 -7.97 -29.87
C LYS A 230 20.11 -7.66 -30.33
N LYS A 231 19.13 -8.11 -29.53
CA LYS A 231 17.69 -7.81 -29.73
C LYS A 231 17.20 -6.73 -28.77
N THR A 232 16.20 -5.97 -29.21
CA THR A 232 15.38 -5.15 -28.31
C THR A 232 14.57 -6.09 -27.43
N ILE A 233 14.63 -5.89 -26.11
CA ILE A 233 13.94 -6.76 -25.15
C ILE A 233 12.85 -5.98 -24.43
N LYS A 234 11.64 -6.52 -24.46
CA LYS A 234 10.49 -6.06 -23.68
C LYS A 234 10.13 -7.07 -22.61
N THR A 235 9.62 -6.62 -21.48
CA THR A 235 9.25 -7.49 -20.36
C THR A 235 7.77 -7.37 -20.04
N VAL A 236 7.13 -8.50 -19.78
CA VAL A 236 5.73 -8.57 -19.34
C VAL A 236 5.69 -9.30 -18.01
N GLY A 237 5.09 -8.69 -16.99
CA GLY A 237 4.83 -9.37 -15.73
C GLY A 237 3.56 -10.21 -15.88
N LEU A 238 3.67 -11.53 -15.70
CA LEU A 238 2.55 -12.46 -15.73
C LEU A 238 2.31 -12.97 -14.31
N HIS A 239 1.25 -12.48 -13.67
CA HIS A 239 0.84 -12.95 -12.35
C HIS A 239 -0.28 -13.99 -12.47
N VAL A 240 -0.15 -15.13 -11.79
CA VAL A 240 -1.18 -16.17 -11.72
C VAL A 240 -1.51 -16.50 -10.27
N ARG A 241 -2.70 -16.07 -9.81
CA ARG A 241 -3.26 -16.41 -8.49
C ARG A 241 -3.96 -17.77 -8.55
N ARG A 242 -3.50 -18.72 -7.75
CA ARG A 242 -4.15 -20.03 -7.53
C ARG A 242 -4.23 -20.29 -6.03
N GLY A 243 -3.36 -21.11 -5.45
CA GLY A 243 -3.23 -21.27 -3.99
C GLY A 243 -4.58 -21.35 -3.26
N ASP A 244 -4.80 -20.47 -2.27
CA ASP A 244 -6.05 -20.46 -1.50
C ASP A 244 -7.33 -20.19 -2.32
N PHE A 245 -7.23 -19.61 -3.53
CA PHE A 245 -8.40 -19.44 -4.40
C PHE A 245 -8.91 -20.78 -4.95
N LEU A 246 -8.13 -21.86 -4.84
CA LEU A 246 -8.56 -23.21 -5.21
C LEU A 246 -9.29 -23.94 -4.06
N ILE A 247 -9.26 -23.40 -2.83
CA ILE A 247 -9.98 -23.98 -1.69
C ILE A 247 -11.48 -23.91 -1.95
N SER A 248 -12.22 -25.02 -1.71
CA SER A 248 -13.64 -25.14 -2.02
C SER A 248 -14.48 -24.00 -1.43
N TYR A 249 -14.29 -23.69 -0.14
CA TYR A 249 -14.98 -22.58 0.53
C TYR A 249 -14.77 -21.25 -0.20
N ASN A 250 -13.52 -20.92 -0.56
CA ASN A 250 -13.18 -19.68 -1.25
C ASN A 250 -13.83 -19.60 -2.65
N ARG A 251 -13.90 -20.72 -3.36
CA ARG A 251 -14.59 -20.81 -4.65
C ARG A 251 -16.10 -20.67 -4.54
N GLU A 252 -16.69 -21.22 -3.48
CA GLU A 252 -18.12 -21.07 -3.17
C GLU A 252 -18.46 -19.62 -2.84
N GLN A 253 -17.57 -18.90 -2.13
CA GLN A 253 -17.70 -17.46 -1.93
C GLN A 253 -17.59 -16.66 -3.24
N GLY A 254 -16.97 -17.22 -4.28
CA GLY A 254 -16.91 -16.64 -5.61
C GLY A 254 -15.51 -16.29 -6.11
N LEU A 255 -14.46 -16.67 -5.39
CA LEU A 255 -13.09 -16.47 -5.85
C LEU A 255 -12.83 -17.35 -7.08
N THR A 256 -12.41 -16.72 -8.18
CA THR A 256 -12.09 -17.40 -9.44
C THR A 256 -10.60 -17.33 -9.73
N VAL A 257 -10.10 -18.30 -10.48
CA VAL A 257 -8.73 -18.33 -11.00
C VAL A 257 -8.77 -18.14 -12.52
N VAL A 258 -7.67 -17.66 -13.09
CA VAL A 258 -7.49 -17.60 -14.53
C VAL A 258 -7.40 -19.01 -15.13
N ASP A 259 -7.85 -19.16 -16.36
CA ASP A 259 -7.80 -20.41 -17.12
C ASP A 259 -6.77 -20.34 -18.27
N GLU A 260 -6.63 -21.45 -18.99
CA GLU A 260 -5.70 -21.55 -20.12
C GLU A 260 -6.08 -20.61 -21.28
N HIS A 261 -7.38 -20.37 -21.49
CA HIS A 261 -7.86 -19.47 -22.53
C HIS A 261 -7.40 -18.03 -22.28
N TYR A 262 -7.55 -17.55 -21.04
CA TYR A 262 -7.06 -16.26 -20.61
C TYR A 262 -5.56 -16.12 -20.82
N ILE A 263 -4.77 -17.12 -20.37
CA ILE A 263 -3.31 -17.10 -20.53
C ILE A 263 -2.92 -17.07 -22.01
N ASN A 264 -3.55 -17.89 -22.85
CA ASN A 264 -3.30 -17.90 -24.29
C ASN A 264 -3.59 -16.54 -24.93
N SER A 265 -4.77 -15.98 -24.66
CA SER A 265 -5.25 -14.74 -25.27
C SER A 265 -4.41 -13.53 -24.86
N THR A 266 -4.07 -13.41 -23.58
CA THR A 266 -3.29 -12.28 -23.05
C THR A 266 -1.82 -12.33 -23.45
N VAL A 267 -1.20 -13.51 -23.45
CA VAL A 267 0.18 -13.70 -23.98
C VAL A 267 0.22 -13.36 -25.47
N ARG A 268 -0.75 -13.83 -26.27
CA ARG A 268 -0.81 -13.52 -27.70
C ARG A 268 -1.07 -12.05 -27.97
N TYR A 269 -1.88 -11.39 -27.13
CA TYR A 269 -2.10 -9.95 -27.22
C TYR A 269 -0.78 -9.19 -27.09
N PHE A 270 0.00 -9.43 -26.02
CA PHE A 270 1.29 -8.76 -25.86
C PHE A 270 2.30 -9.16 -26.92
N TYR A 271 2.30 -10.42 -27.34
CA TYR A 271 3.11 -10.88 -28.46
C TYR A 271 2.88 -10.03 -29.71
N ASN A 272 1.62 -9.88 -30.11
CA ASN A 272 1.25 -9.10 -31.29
C ASN A 272 1.49 -7.59 -31.09
N LEU A 273 1.19 -7.07 -29.91
CA LEU A 273 1.36 -5.65 -29.57
C LEU A 273 2.83 -5.23 -29.64
N MET A 274 3.72 -6.02 -29.04
CA MET A 274 5.14 -5.67 -28.87
C MET A 274 6.03 -6.17 -30.02
N ASN A 275 5.63 -7.23 -30.74
CA ASN A 275 6.46 -7.86 -31.78
C ASN A 275 6.00 -7.56 -33.23
N LYS A 276 5.40 -6.40 -33.50
CA LYS A 276 4.85 -6.02 -34.82
C LYS A 276 5.79 -6.20 -36.02
N LYS A 277 7.12 -6.15 -35.80
CA LYS A 277 8.15 -6.28 -36.86
C LYS A 277 9.02 -7.55 -36.72
N GLY A 278 8.70 -8.47 -35.81
CA GLY A 278 9.50 -9.68 -35.56
C GLY A 278 10.88 -9.44 -34.92
N LYS A 279 11.19 -8.19 -34.54
CA LYS A 279 12.51 -7.75 -34.05
C LYS A 279 12.63 -7.66 -32.53
N VAL A 280 11.53 -7.87 -31.81
CA VAL A 280 11.50 -7.74 -30.35
C VAL A 280 11.54 -9.13 -29.72
N PHE A 281 12.31 -9.26 -28.64
CA PHE A 281 12.28 -10.42 -27.77
C PHE A 281 11.47 -10.09 -26.53
N ILE A 282 10.51 -10.93 -26.18
CA ILE A 282 9.61 -10.72 -25.05
C ILE A 282 9.96 -11.70 -23.94
N ILE A 283 10.25 -11.17 -22.76
CA ILE A 283 10.41 -11.95 -21.54
C ILE A 283 9.13 -11.83 -20.73
N TYR A 284 8.45 -12.94 -20.49
CA TYR A 284 7.36 -13.02 -19.52
C TYR A 284 7.95 -13.41 -18.16
N PHE A 285 8.00 -12.49 -17.21
CA PHE A 285 8.37 -12.79 -15.83
C PHE A 285 7.14 -13.35 -15.11
N VAL A 286 7.20 -14.62 -14.74
CA VAL A 286 6.07 -15.37 -14.19
C VAL A 286 6.12 -15.35 -12.68
N VAL A 287 5.05 -14.86 -12.06
CA VAL A 287 4.84 -14.87 -10.60
C VAL A 287 3.61 -15.70 -10.30
N SER A 288 3.75 -16.77 -9.51
CA SER A 288 2.64 -17.66 -9.15
C SER A 288 2.98 -18.43 -7.89
N GLU A 289 1.96 -18.73 -7.09
CA GLU A 289 2.05 -19.73 -6.01
C GLU A 289 1.96 -21.18 -6.55
N ASP A 290 1.61 -21.33 -7.83
CA ASP A 290 1.45 -22.62 -8.53
C ASP A 290 2.18 -22.52 -9.87
N LEU A 291 3.51 -22.68 -9.82
CA LEU A 291 4.37 -22.63 -11.02
C LEU A 291 4.21 -23.88 -11.88
N ASP A 292 3.80 -25.01 -11.29
CA ASP A 292 3.57 -26.26 -12.03
C ASP A 292 2.38 -26.13 -12.98
N TRP A 293 1.27 -25.55 -12.54
CA TRP A 293 0.13 -25.27 -13.41
C TRP A 293 0.48 -24.28 -14.52
N VAL A 294 1.29 -23.24 -14.22
CA VAL A 294 1.71 -22.29 -15.26
C VAL A 294 2.61 -22.96 -16.29
N SER A 295 3.56 -23.78 -15.84
CA SER A 295 4.46 -24.54 -16.72
C SER A 295 3.70 -25.51 -17.61
N SER A 296 2.73 -26.25 -17.05
CA SER A 296 1.88 -27.17 -17.82
C SER A 296 1.04 -26.44 -18.85
N THR A 297 0.44 -25.30 -18.47
CA THR A 297 -0.36 -24.43 -19.36
C THR A 297 0.48 -23.91 -20.53
N ILE A 298 1.68 -23.38 -20.26
CA ILE A 298 2.60 -22.89 -21.31
C ILE A 298 2.96 -24.01 -22.31
N ARG A 299 3.16 -25.24 -21.80
CA ARG A 299 3.49 -26.41 -22.62
C ARG A 299 2.32 -26.85 -23.50
N VAL A 300 1.13 -27.01 -22.91
CA VAL A 300 -0.09 -27.45 -23.62
C VAL A 300 -0.47 -26.47 -24.71
N LEU A 301 -0.41 -25.17 -24.42
CA LEU A 301 -0.76 -24.10 -25.38
C LEU A 301 0.35 -23.82 -26.41
N ASN A 302 1.48 -24.53 -26.35
CA ASN A 302 2.66 -24.30 -27.19
C ASN A 302 3.17 -22.85 -27.16
N LEU A 303 2.94 -22.10 -26.07
CA LEU A 303 3.34 -20.68 -25.99
C LEU A 303 4.86 -20.50 -25.98
N GLY A 304 5.59 -21.48 -25.45
CA GLY A 304 7.06 -21.50 -25.51
C GLY A 304 7.64 -21.66 -26.93
N LYS A 305 6.81 -22.04 -27.92
CA LYS A 305 7.22 -22.13 -29.34
C LYS A 305 7.01 -20.82 -30.10
N LEU A 306 6.41 -19.79 -29.47
CA LEU A 306 6.34 -18.47 -30.08
C LEU A 306 7.77 -17.93 -30.29
N HIS A 307 8.07 -17.52 -31.51
CA HIS A 307 9.39 -17.02 -31.85
C HIS A 307 9.73 -15.76 -31.04
N ASN A 308 10.95 -15.69 -30.49
CA ASN A 308 11.43 -14.60 -29.64
C ASN A 308 10.68 -14.42 -28.30
N VAL A 309 10.19 -15.51 -27.71
CA VAL A 309 9.52 -15.47 -26.40
C VAL A 309 10.23 -16.38 -25.41
N VAL A 310 10.27 -15.98 -24.15
CA VAL A 310 10.63 -16.85 -23.02
C VAL A 310 9.74 -16.55 -21.82
N PHE A 311 9.51 -17.57 -20.99
CA PHE A 311 8.85 -17.45 -19.70
C PHE A 311 9.89 -17.74 -18.62
N ILE A 312 10.06 -16.82 -17.67
CA ILE A 312 11.06 -16.88 -16.61
C ILE A 312 10.33 -16.83 -15.28
N PRO A 313 10.25 -17.94 -14.52
CA PRO A 313 9.61 -17.94 -13.22
C PRO A 313 10.44 -17.15 -12.20
N SER A 314 9.75 -16.39 -11.36
CA SER A 314 10.31 -15.82 -10.13
C SER A 314 10.32 -16.91 -9.08
N VAL A 315 11.51 -17.42 -8.73
CA VAL A 315 11.69 -18.53 -7.79
C VAL A 315 12.51 -18.09 -6.59
N ASN A 316 12.16 -18.58 -5.39
CA ASN A 316 12.85 -18.26 -4.13
C ASN A 316 12.88 -16.75 -3.82
N HIS A 317 11.78 -16.07 -4.11
CA HIS A 317 11.60 -14.63 -3.85
C HIS A 317 10.41 -14.39 -2.93
N GLU A 318 10.50 -13.34 -2.09
CA GLU A 318 9.40 -12.91 -1.24
C GLU A 318 8.31 -12.23 -2.10
N GLY A 319 7.03 -12.31 -1.71
CA GLY A 319 5.93 -11.74 -2.50
C GLY A 319 6.08 -10.24 -2.81
N LEU A 320 6.66 -9.45 -1.91
CA LEU A 320 6.91 -8.03 -2.18
C LEU A 320 8.05 -7.79 -3.20
N PHE A 321 9.00 -8.72 -3.33
CA PHE A 321 9.94 -8.69 -4.46
C PHE A 321 9.18 -8.95 -5.77
N ASP A 322 8.28 -9.93 -5.79
CA ASP A 322 7.49 -10.27 -6.97
C ASP A 322 6.58 -9.11 -7.41
N MET A 323 5.98 -8.40 -6.46
CA MET A 323 5.20 -7.20 -6.75
C MET A 323 6.08 -6.13 -7.41
N CYS A 324 7.31 -5.92 -6.89
CA CYS A 324 8.27 -4.98 -7.47
C CYS A 324 8.78 -5.43 -8.85
N LEU A 325 8.93 -6.74 -9.08
CA LEU A 325 9.29 -7.35 -10.36
C LEU A 325 8.22 -7.05 -11.41
N VAL A 326 6.96 -7.34 -11.10
CA VAL A 326 5.82 -7.07 -12.00
C VAL A 326 5.65 -5.56 -12.21
N SER A 327 5.76 -4.73 -11.17
CA SER A 327 5.60 -3.28 -11.27
C SER A 327 6.70 -2.58 -12.08
N MET A 328 7.76 -3.27 -12.48
CA MET A 328 8.85 -2.72 -13.29
C MET A 328 8.83 -3.23 -14.73
N CYS A 329 7.82 -4.02 -15.13
CA CYS A 329 7.70 -4.55 -16.48
C CYS A 329 7.12 -3.54 -17.48
N ASP A 330 7.41 -3.74 -18.78
CA ASP A 330 6.85 -2.93 -19.87
C ASP A 330 5.35 -3.22 -20.13
N GLY A 331 4.79 -4.29 -19.56
CA GLY A 331 3.37 -4.65 -19.64
C GLY A 331 3.01 -5.60 -18.50
N VAL A 332 1.72 -5.70 -18.16
CA VAL A 332 1.25 -6.58 -17.08
C VAL A 332 0.06 -7.41 -17.54
N ILE A 333 0.16 -8.73 -17.33
CA ILE A 333 -0.98 -9.64 -17.33
C ILE A 333 -1.27 -9.93 -15.86
N MET A 334 -2.31 -9.31 -15.32
CA MET A 334 -2.75 -9.61 -13.97
C MET A 334 -3.70 -10.82 -13.97
N SER A 335 -3.92 -11.40 -12.81
CA SER A 335 -4.96 -12.41 -12.60
C SER A 335 -5.93 -11.87 -11.55
N THR A 336 -6.38 -12.69 -10.62
CA THR A 336 -7.34 -12.31 -9.59
C THR A 336 -6.67 -11.91 -8.30
N GLY A 337 -7.39 -11.16 -7.47
CA GLY A 337 -6.93 -10.71 -6.17
C GLY A 337 -6.09 -9.42 -6.18
N THR A 338 -6.03 -8.82 -4.99
CA THR A 338 -5.51 -7.46 -4.77
C THR A 338 -4.00 -7.34 -4.97
N PHE A 339 -3.23 -8.41 -4.78
CA PHE A 339 -1.79 -8.39 -5.07
C PHE A 339 -1.51 -8.00 -6.52
N SER A 340 -2.20 -8.67 -7.45
CA SER A 340 -2.00 -8.45 -8.88
C SER A 340 -2.54 -7.10 -9.35
N TRP A 341 -3.63 -6.65 -8.71
CA TRP A 341 -4.19 -5.31 -8.89
C TRP A 341 -3.16 -4.23 -8.53
N TRP A 342 -2.54 -4.32 -7.35
CA TRP A 342 -1.53 -3.35 -6.92
C TRP A 342 -0.24 -3.43 -7.74
N ALA A 343 0.21 -4.64 -8.10
CA ALA A 343 1.36 -4.81 -8.98
C ALA A 343 1.14 -4.11 -10.34
N ALA A 344 -0.05 -4.26 -10.93
CA ALA A 344 -0.44 -3.60 -12.16
C ALA A 344 -0.59 -2.09 -12.02
N TRP A 345 -1.24 -1.63 -10.95
CA TRP A 345 -1.38 -0.20 -10.66
C TRP A 345 -0.01 0.46 -10.52
N LEU A 346 0.89 -0.12 -9.74
CA LEU A 346 2.27 0.36 -9.56
C LEU A 346 3.07 0.37 -10.87
N ALA A 347 2.81 -0.56 -11.78
CA ALA A 347 3.48 -0.62 -13.08
C ALA A 347 3.15 0.57 -14.00
N ASN A 348 1.92 1.09 -13.91
CA ASN A 348 1.41 2.19 -14.74
C ASN A 348 1.74 2.02 -16.23
N THR A 349 1.48 0.82 -16.75
CA THR A 349 1.71 0.44 -18.15
C THR A 349 0.45 -0.23 -18.72
N THR A 350 0.50 -0.70 -19.97
CA THR A 350 -0.55 -1.54 -20.54
C THR A 350 -0.77 -2.75 -19.64
N THR A 351 -1.99 -2.88 -19.13
CA THR A 351 -2.40 -3.95 -18.20
C THR A 351 -3.61 -4.68 -18.75
N LEU A 352 -3.56 -6.01 -18.70
CA LEU A 352 -4.67 -6.89 -19.04
C LEU A 352 -5.20 -7.58 -17.78
N TYR A 353 -6.51 -7.51 -17.55
CA TYR A 353 -7.16 -8.10 -16.37
C TYR A 353 -8.16 -9.20 -16.72
N TYR A 354 -8.41 -10.09 -15.75
CA TYR A 354 -9.35 -11.20 -15.90
C TYR A 354 -10.78 -10.76 -15.59
N LYS A 355 -11.66 -10.82 -16.60
CA LYS A 355 -13.05 -10.35 -16.50
C LYS A 355 -13.95 -11.29 -15.71
N ASN A 356 -13.62 -12.57 -15.62
CA ASN A 356 -14.49 -13.56 -14.95
C ASN A 356 -14.20 -13.61 -13.43
N TYR A 357 -13.87 -12.47 -12.83
CA TYR A 357 -13.70 -12.30 -11.39
C TYR A 357 -14.56 -11.12 -10.90
N PRO A 358 -15.30 -11.30 -9.79
CA PRO A 358 -15.57 -12.57 -9.12
C PRO A 358 -16.50 -13.47 -9.94
N LYS A 359 -16.77 -14.69 -9.46
CA LYS A 359 -17.80 -15.55 -10.07
C LYS A 359 -19.13 -14.80 -10.05
N LYS A 360 -19.82 -14.74 -11.19
CA LYS A 360 -21.15 -14.13 -11.28
C LYS A 360 -22.11 -14.78 -10.26
N ASP A 361 -22.97 -13.95 -9.66
CA ASP A 361 -24.01 -14.37 -8.70
C ASP A 361 -23.47 -15.06 -7.44
N SER A 362 -22.20 -14.80 -7.07
CA SER A 362 -21.57 -15.30 -5.85
C SER A 362 -21.65 -14.29 -4.70
N PRO A 363 -21.46 -14.72 -3.43
CA PRO A 363 -21.46 -13.82 -2.28
C PRO A 363 -20.54 -12.60 -2.44
N ILE A 364 -19.32 -12.78 -2.96
CA ILE A 364 -18.37 -11.68 -3.12
C ILE A 364 -18.65 -10.81 -4.35
N ALA A 365 -19.53 -11.24 -5.26
CA ALA A 365 -19.98 -10.43 -6.39
C ALA A 365 -20.97 -9.35 -5.94
N LEU A 366 -21.53 -9.45 -4.73
CA LEU A 366 -22.42 -8.44 -4.19
C LEU A 366 -21.66 -7.11 -4.02
N GLY A 367 -22.16 -6.05 -4.67
CA GLY A 367 -21.53 -4.73 -4.66
C GLY A 367 -20.26 -4.62 -5.53
N PHE A 368 -19.84 -5.68 -6.23
CA PHE A 368 -18.73 -5.61 -7.16
C PHE A 368 -19.18 -5.01 -8.49
N GLU A 369 -18.53 -3.92 -8.90
CA GLU A 369 -18.73 -3.25 -10.18
C GLU A 369 -17.43 -3.25 -10.97
N ILE A 370 -17.40 -3.94 -12.10
CA ILE A 370 -16.17 -4.12 -12.88
C ILE A 370 -15.63 -2.79 -13.43
N GLU A 371 -16.55 -1.86 -13.72
CA GLU A 371 -16.29 -0.52 -14.26
C GLU A 371 -15.60 0.41 -13.25
N THR A 372 -15.78 0.15 -11.95
CA THR A 372 -15.19 0.96 -10.88
C THR A 372 -14.12 0.20 -10.10
N TYR A 373 -14.06 -1.12 -10.17
CA TYR A 373 -13.03 -1.93 -9.53
C TYR A 373 -11.65 -1.78 -10.21
N TYR A 374 -11.62 -1.84 -11.54
CA TYR A 374 -10.40 -1.74 -12.34
C TYR A 374 -10.15 -0.31 -12.80
N LYS A 375 -8.87 0.00 -13.07
CA LYS A 375 -8.51 1.28 -13.69
C LYS A 375 -9.08 1.35 -15.12
N PRO A 376 -9.73 2.46 -15.53
CA PRO A 376 -10.47 2.53 -16.79
C PRO A 376 -9.65 2.21 -18.06
N GLU A 377 -8.34 2.46 -18.07
CA GLU A 377 -7.50 2.18 -19.25
C GLU A 377 -6.99 0.73 -19.31
N TRP A 378 -7.32 -0.11 -18.32
CA TRP A 378 -6.96 -1.52 -18.35
C TRP A 378 -7.89 -2.31 -19.25
N ILE A 379 -7.35 -3.35 -19.88
CA ILE A 379 -8.05 -4.10 -20.93
C ILE A 379 -8.47 -5.45 -20.38
N GLY A 380 -9.77 -5.70 -20.29
CA GLY A 380 -10.25 -6.96 -19.73
C GLY A 380 -10.40 -8.07 -20.77
N PHE A 381 -9.94 -9.27 -20.41
CA PHE A 381 -10.06 -10.50 -21.18
C PHE A 381 -10.87 -11.55 -20.40
N SER A 382 -11.66 -12.34 -21.12
CA SER A 382 -12.47 -13.43 -20.57
C SER A 382 -11.87 -14.79 -20.88
#